data_AF-A0A7Y5A283-F1
#
_entry.id   AF-A0A7Y5A283-F1
#
_cell.length_a   1.000
_cell.length_b   1.000
_cell.length_c   1.000
_cell.angle_alpha   90.00
_cell.angle_beta   90.00
_cell.angle_gamma   90.00
#
_symmetry.space_group_name_H-M   'P 1'
#
loop_
_entity.id
_entity.type
_entity.pdbx_description
1 polymer ?
#
loop_
_entity_poly.entity_id
_entity_poly.type
_entity_poly.pdbx_seq_one_letter_code
_entity_poly.pdbx_strand_id
1 'polypeptide(L)'
;MTDDLHSVKALGVKLIIAILLTNILFYIDEGYYNLKWMNSPGNWIAFALYVTVMVLFQWITSMLIKQLYFGRFQLLFSSLLGVILGLILLFSLL
;
A
#
# COMPACT_ATOMS: atom_id res chain seq x y z
N MET A 1 -24.33 -1.14 -9.49
CA MET A 1 -24.04 -2.60 -9.63
C MET A 1 -22.76 -2.86 -10.41
N THR A 2 -22.51 -2.25 -11.59
CA THR A 2 -21.22 -2.36 -12.29
C THR A 2 -20.09 -1.57 -11.60
N ASP A 3 -20.38 -0.38 -11.06
CA ASP A 3 -19.38 0.46 -10.37
C ASP A 3 -18.82 -0.17 -9.09
N ASP A 4 -19.66 -0.88 -8.34
CA ASP A 4 -19.27 -1.52 -7.07
C ASP A 4 -18.23 -2.62 -7.31
N LEU A 5 -18.41 -3.42 -8.36
CA LEU A 5 -17.49 -4.49 -8.72
C LEU A 5 -16.11 -3.94 -9.14
N HIS A 6 -16.08 -2.82 -9.87
CA HIS A 6 -14.83 -2.15 -10.23
C HIS A 6 -14.12 -1.56 -9.00
N SER A 7 -14.88 -1.02 -8.05
CA SER A 7 -14.34 -0.49 -6.80
C SER A 7 -13.70 -1.58 -5.91
N VAL A 8 -14.38 -2.72 -5.74
CA VAL A 8 -13.86 -3.86 -4.96
C VAL A 8 -12.60 -4.44 -5.59
N LYS A 9 -12.58 -4.61 -6.92
CA LYS A 9 -11.36 -5.06 -7.63
C LYS A 9 -10.21 -4.09 -7.44
N ALA A 10 -10.46 -2.78 -7.54
CA ALA A 10 -9.44 -1.76 -7.32
C ALA A 10 -8.89 -1.77 -5.88
N LEU A 11 -9.76 -1.97 -4.88
CA LEU A 11 -9.34 -2.14 -3.49
C LEU A 11 -8.46 -3.38 -3.31
N GLY A 12 -8.87 -4.52 -3.90
CA GLY A 12 -8.09 -5.76 -3.87
C GLY A 12 -6.69 -5.58 -4.44
N VAL A 13 -6.57 -4.88 -5.58
CA VAL A 13 -5.26 -4.55 -6.18
C VAL A 13 -4.40 -3.71 -5.23
N LYS A 14 -4.96 -2.67 -4.61
CA LYS A 14 -4.24 -1.81 -3.66
C LYS A 14 -3.75 -2.58 -2.44
N LEU A 15 -4.59 -3.46 -1.90
CA LEU A 15 -4.25 -4.32 -0.78
C LEU A 15 -3.10 -5.28 -1.13
N ILE A 16 -3.18 -5.93 -2.29
CA ILE A 16 -2.11 -6.83 -2.77
C ILE A 16 -0.79 -6.07 -2.91
N ILE A 17 -0.81 -4.88 -3.52
CA ILE A 17 0.39 -4.03 -3.67
C ILE A 17 0.95 -3.66 -2.30
N ALA A 18 0.10 -3.20 -1.36
CA ALA A 18 0.53 -2.80 -0.03
C ALA A 18 1.14 -3.98 0.76
N ILE A 19 0.51 -5.16 0.72
CA ILE A 19 1.00 -6.37 1.39
C ILE A 19 2.34 -6.80 0.80
N LEU A 20 2.48 -6.86 -0.53
CA LEU A 20 3.73 -7.25 -1.18
C LEU A 20 4.87 -6.27 -0.86
N LEU A 21 4.62 -4.97 -0.93
CA LEU A 21 5.63 -3.96 -0.61
C LEU A 21 6.01 -3.98 0.86
N THR A 22 5.04 -4.13 1.76
CA THR A 22 5.33 -4.23 3.20
C THR A 22 6.16 -5.48 3.50
N ASN A 23 5.89 -6.61 2.85
CA ASN A 23 6.73 -7.81 2.95
C ASN A 23 8.17 -7.53 2.48
N ILE A 24 8.35 -6.83 1.36
CA ILE A 24 9.68 -6.46 0.86
C ILE A 24 10.41 -5.54 1.85
N LEU A 25 9.71 -4.56 2.42
CA LEU A 25 10.31 -3.66 3.42
C LEU A 25 10.79 -4.43 4.65
N PHE A 26 9.94 -5.30 5.21
CA PHE A 26 10.29 -6.08 6.41
C PHE A 26 11.41 -7.09 6.11
N TYR A 27 11.39 -7.68 4.91
CA TYR A 27 12.45 -8.55 4.42
C TYR A 27 13.82 -7.84 4.32
N ILE A 28 13.82 -6.56 3.95
CA ILE A 28 15.04 -5.73 3.90
C ILE A 28 15.43 -5.29 5.32
N ASP A 29 14.48 -4.85 6.14
CA ASP A 29 14.70 -4.33 7.49
C ASP A 29 15.33 -5.38 8.43
N GLU A 30 14.96 -6.65 8.28
CA GLU A 30 15.58 -7.74 9.04
C GLU A 30 17.07 -7.97 8.72
N GLY A 31 17.58 -7.49 7.58
CA GLY A 31 18.98 -7.62 7.15
C GLY A 31 19.45 -9.03 6.79
N TYR A 32 18.75 -10.08 7.22
CA TYR A 32 19.04 -11.49 6.90
C TYR A 32 18.30 -12.01 5.66
N TYR A 33 17.50 -11.16 4.99
CA TYR A 33 16.77 -11.50 3.77
C TYR A 33 15.97 -12.81 3.93
N ASN A 34 15.20 -12.90 5.01
CA ASN A 34 14.25 -13.98 5.28
C ASN A 34 12.94 -13.39 5.85
N LEU A 35 11.92 -14.23 6.07
CA LEU A 35 10.61 -13.79 6.57
C LEU A 35 10.44 -14.11 8.06
N LYS A 36 11.50 -14.00 8.87
CA LYS A 36 11.43 -14.34 10.30
C LYS A 36 10.65 -13.31 11.11
N TRP A 37 10.37 -12.12 10.57
CA TRP A 37 9.51 -11.12 11.19
C TRP A 37 8.15 -11.71 11.57
N MET A 38 7.66 -12.66 10.78
CA MET A 38 6.37 -13.33 10.98
C MET A 38 6.34 -14.19 12.26
N ASN A 39 7.51 -14.56 12.83
CA ASN A 39 7.58 -15.36 14.05
C ASN A 39 7.31 -14.54 15.32
N SER A 40 7.43 -13.21 15.25
CA SER A 40 7.16 -12.32 16.38
C SER A 40 5.77 -11.71 16.26
N PRO A 41 4.84 -11.97 17.21
CA PRO A 41 3.49 -11.37 17.18
C PRO A 41 3.52 -9.85 17.22
N GLY A 42 4.56 -9.23 17.82
CA GLY A 42 4.70 -7.77 17.83
C GLY A 42 4.92 -7.18 16.43
N ASN A 43 5.62 -7.90 15.55
CA ASN A 43 5.92 -7.43 14.20
C ASN A 43 4.66 -7.44 13.30
N TRP A 44 3.67 -8.28 13.61
CA TRP A 44 2.39 -8.26 12.91
C TRP A 44 1.61 -6.97 13.12
N ILE A 45 1.77 -6.32 14.28
CA ILE A 45 1.15 -5.01 14.57
C ILE A 45 1.81 -3.94 13.69
N ALA A 46 3.14 -3.92 13.63
CA ALA A 46 3.88 -3.02 12.75
C ALA A 46 3.52 -3.27 11.27
N PHE A 47 3.46 -4.54 10.85
CA PHE A 47 3.07 -4.92 9.49
C PHE A 47 1.67 -4.40 9.14
N ALA A 48 0.68 -4.61 10.02
CA ALA A 48 -0.68 -4.13 9.81
C ALA A 48 -0.74 -2.60 9.73
N LEU A 49 0.06 -1.89 10.53
CA LEU A 49 0.17 -0.43 10.47
C LEU A 49 0.71 0.04 9.12
N TYR A 50 1.81 -0.57 8.64
CA TYR A 50 2.40 -0.24 7.33
C TYR A 50 1.41 -0.49 6.19
N VAL A 51 0.76 -1.65 6.17
CA VAL A 51 -0.25 -1.97 5.15
C VAL A 51 -1.40 -0.96 5.19
N THR A 52 -1.89 -0.62 6.39
CA THR A 52 -3.00 0.33 6.56
C THR A 52 -2.62 1.70 6.03
N VAL A 53 -1.46 2.24 6.41
CA VAL A 53 -0.96 3.53 5.94
C VAL A 53 -0.79 3.51 4.41
N MET A 54 -0.16 2.48 3.84
CA MET A 54 0.00 2.36 2.39
C MET A 54 -1.32 2.36 1.66
N VAL A 55 -2.31 1.59 2.11
CA VAL A 55 -3.64 1.54 1.48
C VAL A 55 -4.36 2.89 1.60
N LEU A 56 -4.25 3.55 2.76
CA LEU A 56 -4.82 4.88 2.99
C LEU A 56 -4.28 5.90 1.98
N PHE A 57 -2.97 5.96 1.81
CA PHE A 57 -2.36 6.89 0.85
C PHE A 57 -2.71 6.54 -0.59
N GLN A 58 -2.73 5.25 -0.97
CA GLN A 58 -3.22 4.82 -2.29
C GLN A 58 -4.69 5.21 -2.53
N TRP A 59 -5.52 5.23 -1.49
CA TRP A 59 -6.90 5.67 -1.58
C TRP A 59 -7.01 7.18 -1.73
N ILE A 60 -6.30 7.96 -0.90
CA ILE A 60 -6.25 9.42 -0.97
C ILE A 60 -5.77 9.87 -2.36
N THR A 61 -4.66 9.31 -2.86
CA THR A 61 -4.16 9.66 -4.20
C THR A 61 -5.12 9.24 -5.30
N SER A 62 -5.83 8.12 -5.15
CA SER A 62 -6.89 7.74 -6.10
C SER A 62 -8.01 8.78 -6.14
N MET A 63 -8.41 9.34 -4.99
CA MET A 63 -9.44 10.38 -4.94
C MET A 63 -8.96 11.68 -5.59
N LEU A 64 -7.73 12.09 -5.33
CA LEU A 64 -7.15 13.30 -5.92
C LEU A 64 -6.95 13.16 -7.45
N ILE A 65 -6.43 12.04 -7.91
CA ILE A 65 -6.17 11.82 -9.34
C ILE A 65 -7.48 11.59 -10.11
N LYS A 66 -8.54 11.06 -9.48
CA LYS A 66 -9.90 11.03 -10.07
C LYS A 66 -10.40 12.39 -10.51
N GLN A 67 -9.98 13.46 -9.84
CA GLN A 67 -10.37 14.82 -10.22
C GLN A 67 -9.53 15.38 -11.39
N LEU A 68 -8.35 14.81 -11.63
CA LEU A 68 -7.35 15.34 -12.57
C LEU A 68 -7.23 14.51 -13.86
N TYR A 69 -7.60 13.22 -13.85
CA TYR A 69 -7.32 12.30 -14.95
C TYR A 69 -8.42 11.26 -15.13
N PHE A 70 -8.95 11.14 -16.35
CA PHE A 70 -9.90 10.09 -16.78
C PHE A 70 -9.20 9.15 -17.76
N GLY A 71 -8.57 8.09 -17.27
CA GLY A 71 -7.84 7.18 -18.15
C GLY A 71 -7.57 5.80 -17.54
N ARG A 72 -7.34 4.82 -18.41
CA ARG A 72 -7.03 3.42 -18.05
C ARG A 72 -5.81 3.25 -17.12
N PHE A 73 -4.89 4.20 -17.10
CA PHE A 73 -3.69 4.18 -16.27
C PHE A 73 -3.87 4.83 -14.90
N GLN A 74 -5.03 5.42 -14.63
CA GLN A 74 -5.32 6.15 -13.40
C GLN A 74 -5.09 5.30 -12.14
N LEU A 75 -5.53 4.03 -12.15
CA LEU A 75 -5.33 3.13 -11.03
C LEU A 75 -3.84 2.93 -10.75
N LEU A 76 -3.06 2.69 -11.80
CA LEU A 76 -1.62 2.44 -11.71
C LEU A 76 -0.86 3.67 -11.18
N PHE A 77 -1.12 4.85 -11.75
CA PHE A 77 -0.50 6.10 -11.28
C PHE A 77 -0.89 6.44 -9.85
N SER A 78 -2.16 6.27 -9.48
CA SER A 78 -2.62 6.53 -8.12
C SER A 78 -2.02 5.60 -7.08
N SER A 79 -1.91 4.31 -7.40
CA SER A 79 -1.24 3.35 -6.54
C SER A 79 0.24 3.66 -6.38
N LEU A 80 0.96 3.99 -7.46
CA LEU A 80 2.39 4.35 -7.38
C LEU A 80 2.62 5.61 -6.54
N LEU A 81 1.91 6.70 -6.82
CA LEU A 81 2.02 7.93 -6.04
C LEU A 81 1.63 7.71 -4.58
N GLY A 82 0.57 6.94 -4.33
CA GLY A 82 0.12 6.64 -2.98
C GLY A 82 1.14 5.82 -2.19
N VAL A 83 1.76 4.84 -2.83
CA VAL A 83 2.88 4.08 -2.23
C VAL A 83 4.03 5.01 -1.90
N ILE A 84 4.48 5.86 -2.82
CA ILE A 84 5.61 6.76 -2.61
C ILE A 84 5.33 7.71 -1.43
N LEU A 85 4.15 8.34 -1.41
CA LEU A 85 3.77 9.24 -0.31
C LEU A 85 3.64 8.50 1.03
N GLY A 86 3.06 7.29 1.02
CA GLY A 86 2.95 6.46 2.22
C GLY A 86 4.31 6.06 2.78
N LEU A 87 5.26 5.71 1.91
CA LEU A 87 6.65 5.44 2.30
C LEU A 87 7.31 6.67 2.90
N ILE A 88 7.23 7.82 2.23
CA ILE A 88 7.82 9.08 2.72
C ILE A 88 7.30 9.40 4.12
N LEU A 89 5.98 9.28 4.36
CA LEU A 89 5.41 9.52 5.68
C LEU A 89 5.95 8.54 6.72
N LEU A 90 5.94 7.24 6.42
CA LEU A 90 6.40 6.20 7.35
C LEU A 90 7.86 6.44 7.76
N PHE A 91 8.75 6.70 6.79
CA PHE A 91 10.15 7.00 7.06
C PHE A 91 10.38 8.34 7.76
N SER A 92 9.45 9.29 7.67
CA SER A 92 9.57 10.58 8.38
C SER A 92 9.13 10.50 9.84
N LEU A 93 8.38 9.47 10.21
CA LEU A 93 7.83 9.27 11.56
C LEU A 93 8.68 8.30 12.42
N LEU A 94 9.67 7.64 11.82
CA LEU A 94 10.61 6.72 12.45
C LEU A 94 11.98 7.40 12.63
#